data_AF-A0A0R2B785-F1
#
_entry.id   AF-A0A0R2B785-F1
#
_cell.length_a   1.000
_cell.length_b   1.000
_cell.length_c   1.000
_cell.angle_alpha   90.00
_cell.angle_beta   90.00
_cell.angle_gamma   90.00
#
_symmetry.space_group_name_H-M   'P 1'
#
loop_
_entity.id
_entity.type
_entity.pdbx_description
1 polymer ?
#
loop_
_entity_poly.entity_id
_entity_poly.type
_entity_poly.pdbx_seq_one_letter_code
_entity_poly.pdbx_strand_id
1 'polypeptide(L)'
;MSKVFVLGGTGFLGYYTIKALLTRGYQVKTMALPPLPADDLIPNEVELSLGNINDLSDTDIVHLLADCDGFMYAAGADERALPDAPALSFYYHANVLPTQRLARLARQAGVKKFVVFGSYTAEFASLWRDTYPEYQQQPYPNTRLLQE
;
A
#
# COMPACT_ATOMS: atom_id res chain seq x y z
N MET A 1 6.58 -15.89 -16.69
CA MET A 1 5.40 -15.03 -16.59
C MET A 1 5.60 -14.16 -15.35
N SER A 2 5.42 -12.84 -15.43
CA SER A 2 5.76 -11.97 -14.30
C SER A 2 4.72 -12.04 -13.19
N LYS A 3 5.19 -12.08 -11.94
CA LYS A 3 4.35 -12.08 -10.73
C LYS A 3 4.38 -10.72 -10.06
N VAL A 4 3.23 -10.24 -9.60
CA VAL A 4 3.07 -8.95 -8.93
C VAL A 4 2.48 -9.16 -7.54
N PHE A 5 3.13 -8.60 -6.52
CA PHE A 5 2.56 -8.50 -5.18
C PHE A 5 1.67 -7.27 -5.08
N VAL A 6 0.42 -7.43 -4.63
CA VAL A 6 -0.51 -6.32 -4.39
C VAL A 6 -0.80 -6.27 -2.89
N LEU A 7 -0.34 -5.21 -2.21
CA LEU A 7 -0.73 -4.96 -0.82
C LEU A 7 -2.02 -4.14 -0.80
N GLY A 8 -3.01 -4.55 0.00
CA GLY A 8 -4.34 -3.93 0.02
C GLY A 8 -5.29 -4.51 -1.04
N GLY A 9 -5.08 -5.76 -1.46
CA GLY A 9 -5.87 -6.43 -2.50
C GLY A 9 -7.37 -6.57 -2.23
N THR A 10 -7.79 -6.50 -0.97
CA THR A 10 -9.21 -6.52 -0.57
C THR A 10 -9.85 -5.13 -0.55
N GLY A 11 -9.05 -4.06 -0.65
CA GLY A 11 -9.54 -2.69 -0.74
C GLY A 11 -9.97 -2.31 -2.15
N PHE A 12 -10.66 -1.17 -2.29
CA PHE A 12 -11.26 -0.73 -3.56
C PHE A 12 -10.25 -0.72 -4.73
N LEU A 13 -9.14 0.02 -4.59
CA LEU A 13 -8.15 0.13 -5.68
C LEU A 13 -7.35 -1.17 -5.86
N GLY A 14 -7.00 -1.84 -4.77
CA GLY A 14 -6.25 -3.11 -4.84
C GLY A 14 -7.03 -4.22 -5.54
N TYR A 15 -8.32 -4.36 -5.24
CA TYR A 15 -9.21 -5.35 -5.87
C TYR A 15 -9.26 -5.20 -7.40
N TYR A 16 -9.51 -3.97 -7.88
CA TYR A 16 -9.56 -3.72 -9.32
C TYR A 16 -8.16 -3.84 -9.97
N THR A 17 -7.10 -3.53 -9.23
CA THR A 17 -5.72 -3.76 -9.68
C THR A 17 -5.43 -5.24 -9.90
N ILE A 18 -5.85 -6.10 -8.96
CA ILE A 18 -5.74 -7.56 -9.09
C ILE A 18 -6.45 -8.03 -10.35
N LYS A 19 -7.72 -7.66 -10.56
CA LYS A 19 -8.48 -8.04 -11.76
C LYS A 19 -7.81 -7.58 -13.05
N ALA A 20 -7.30 -6.35 -13.05
CA ALA A 20 -6.61 -5.76 -14.19
C ALA A 20 -5.28 -6.47 -14.52
N LEU A 21 -4.55 -6.95 -13.51
CA LEU A 21 -3.33 -7.74 -13.66
C LEU A 21 -3.63 -9.13 -14.21
N LEU A 22 -4.61 -9.83 -13.64
CA LEU A 22 -5.03 -11.16 -14.10
C LEU A 22 -5.49 -11.14 -15.56
N THR A 23 -6.30 -10.14 -15.95
CA THR A 23 -6.77 -9.97 -17.35
C THR A 23 -5.61 -9.77 -18.34
N ARG A 24 -4.47 -9.25 -17.87
CA ARG A 24 -3.25 -9.06 -18.68
C ARG A 24 -2.29 -10.24 -18.62
N GLY A 25 -2.66 -11.34 -17.94
CA GLY A 25 -1.86 -12.55 -17.83
C GLY A 25 -0.71 -12.47 -16.81
N TYR A 26 -0.78 -11.56 -15.83
CA TYR A 26 0.15 -11.56 -14.70
C TYR A 26 -0.29 -12.58 -13.65
N GLN A 27 0.68 -13.16 -12.95
CA GLN A 27 0.40 -13.87 -11.70
C GLN A 27 0.31 -12.84 -10.56
N VAL A 28 -0.58 -13.07 -9.59
CA VAL A 28 -0.81 -12.12 -8.50
C VAL A 28 -0.63 -12.82 -7.16
N LYS A 29 0.10 -12.15 -6.25
CA LYS A 29 0.18 -12.49 -4.83
C LYS A 29 -0.39 -11.33 -4.01
N THR A 30 -1.16 -11.61 -2.96
CA THR A 30 -1.68 -10.59 -2.05
C THR A 30 -1.66 -11.08 -0.61
N MET A 31 -1.59 -10.15 0.33
CA MET A 31 -1.83 -10.40 1.74
C MET A 31 -3.04 -9.60 2.22
N ALA A 32 -3.88 -10.22 3.05
CA ALA A 32 -5.07 -9.58 3.62
C ALA A 32 -5.15 -9.82 5.13
N LEU A 33 -5.70 -8.84 5.85
CA LEU A 33 -6.00 -9.00 7.27
C LEU A 33 -7.12 -10.04 7.46
N PRO A 34 -7.04 -10.91 8.49
CA PRO A 34 -8.17 -11.74 8.89
C PRO A 34 -9.16 -10.93 9.76
N PRO A 35 -10.48 -11.17 9.65
CA PRO A 35 -11.14 -12.01 8.64
C PRO A 35 -11.21 -11.33 7.27
N LEU A 36 -11.36 -12.13 6.22
CA LEU A 36 -11.67 -11.58 4.89
C LEU A 36 -13.05 -10.90 4.90
N PRO A 37 -13.26 -9.83 4.10
CA PRO A 37 -14.58 -9.21 3.98
C PRO A 37 -15.65 -10.14 3.38
N ALA A 38 -15.25 -11.04 2.48
CA ALA A 38 -16.06 -12.11 1.90
C ALA A 38 -15.13 -13.24 1.43
N ASP A 39 -15.58 -14.49 1.57
CA ASP A 39 -14.76 -15.69 1.30
C ASP A 39 -14.33 -15.80 -0.17
N ASP A 40 -15.12 -15.27 -1.10
CA ASP A 40 -14.92 -15.32 -2.55
C ASP A 40 -14.42 -13.99 -3.15
N LEU A 41 -14.06 -13.01 -2.32
CA LEU A 41 -13.65 -11.68 -2.78
C LEU A 41 -12.41 -11.74 -3.68
N ILE A 42 -11.44 -12.60 -3.34
CA ILE A 42 -10.19 -12.76 -4.08
C ILE A 42 -10.29 -14.02 -4.95
N PRO A 43 -10.05 -13.92 -6.28
CA PRO A 43 -10.08 -15.09 -7.16
C PRO A 43 -9.11 -16.19 -6.71
N ASN A 44 -9.50 -17.45 -6.85
CA ASN A 44 -8.70 -18.62 -6.44
C ASN A 44 -7.33 -18.73 -7.11
N GLU A 45 -7.15 -18.09 -8.27
CA GLU A 45 -5.88 -18.02 -9.00
C GLU A 45 -4.86 -17.04 -8.39
N VAL A 46 -5.28 -16.21 -7.43
CA VAL A 46 -4.41 -15.31 -6.67
C VAL A 46 -3.82 -16.05 -5.47
N GLU A 47 -2.51 -15.95 -5.30
CA GLU A 47 -1.82 -16.45 -4.10
C GLU A 47 -2.14 -15.54 -2.91
N LEU A 48 -3.07 -15.97 -2.04
CA LEU A 48 -3.53 -15.21 -0.88
C LEU A 48 -2.88 -15.74 0.42
N SER A 49 -2.30 -14.83 1.20
CA SER A 49 -1.90 -15.09 2.59
C SER A 49 -2.70 -14.24 3.56
N LEU A 50 -3.11 -14.81 4.69
CA LEU A 50 -3.80 -14.07 5.75
C LEU A 50 -2.81 -13.61 6.82
N GLY A 51 -2.88 -12.33 7.18
CA GLY A 51 -2.02 -11.74 8.18
C GLY A 51 -1.82 -10.24 7.96
N ASN A 52 -1.07 -9.62 8.87
CA ASN A 52 -0.65 -8.24 8.76
C ASN A 52 0.83 -8.20 8.37
N ILE A 53 1.12 -7.63 7.21
CA ILE A 53 2.51 -7.53 6.70
C ILE A 53 3.42 -6.76 7.66
N ASN A 54 2.87 -5.84 8.46
CA ASN A 54 3.65 -5.06 9.42
C ASN A 54 4.15 -5.90 10.60
N ASP A 55 3.48 -7.02 10.90
CA ASP A 55 3.85 -7.93 11.99
C ASP A 55 4.89 -8.99 11.55
N LEU A 56 5.16 -9.10 10.24
CA LEU A 56 6.19 -9.99 9.71
C LEU A 56 7.60 -9.46 9.99
N SER A 57 8.57 -10.36 10.10
CA SER A 57 9.99 -9.95 10.12
C SER A 57 10.44 -9.44 8.75
N ASP A 58 11.53 -8.65 8.72
CA ASP A 58 12.13 -8.19 7.46
C ASP A 58 12.52 -9.37 6.55
N THR A 59 13.01 -10.48 7.14
CA THR A 59 13.36 -11.71 6.41
C THR A 59 12.12 -12.36 5.78
N ASP A 60 11.02 -12.45 6.52
CA ASP A 60 9.78 -13.05 6.03
C ASP A 60 9.18 -12.23 4.88
N ILE A 61 9.26 -10.90 4.96
CA ILE A 61 8.82 -10.02 3.87
C ILE A 61 9.70 -10.22 2.62
N VAL A 62 11.02 -10.33 2.79
CA VAL A 62 11.93 -10.58 1.65
C VAL A 62 11.62 -11.93 1.00
N HIS A 63 11.38 -12.98 1.80
CA HIS A 63 10.96 -14.29 1.27
C HIS A 63 9.60 -14.24 0.58
N LEU A 64 8.62 -13.53 1.17
CA LEU A 64 7.29 -13.34 0.60
C LEU A 64 7.35 -12.73 -0.81
N LEU A 65 8.29 -11.80 -1.02
CA LEU A 65 8.47 -11.03 -2.25
C LEU A 65 9.49 -11.62 -3.24
N ALA A 66 10.21 -12.68 -2.87
CA ALA A 66 11.38 -13.18 -3.61
C ALA A 66 11.08 -13.64 -5.05
N ASP A 67 9.84 -14.02 -5.33
CA ASP A 67 9.37 -14.46 -6.65
C ASP A 67 8.53 -13.40 -7.38
N CYS A 68 8.50 -12.16 -6.87
CA CYS A 68 7.71 -11.05 -7.43
C CYS A 68 8.60 -10.09 -8.23
N ASP A 69 8.19 -9.77 -9.46
CA ASP A 69 8.84 -8.77 -10.30
C ASP A 69 8.38 -7.33 -9.97
N GLY A 70 7.16 -7.19 -9.46
CA GLY A 70 6.52 -5.91 -9.16
C GLY A 70 5.78 -5.90 -7.84
N PHE A 71 5.65 -4.72 -7.24
CA PHE A 71 4.88 -4.46 -6.02
C PHE A 71 3.94 -3.28 -6.27
N MET A 72 2.63 -3.51 -6.11
CA MET A 72 1.60 -2.48 -6.07
C MET A 72 1.17 -2.22 -4.62
N TYR A 73 1.47 -1.04 -4.10
CA TYR A 73 1.19 -0.64 -2.73
C TYR A 73 -0.13 0.15 -2.69
N ALA A 74 -1.23 -0.54 -2.44
CA ALA A 74 -2.59 0.02 -2.36
C ALA A 74 -3.15 0.01 -0.92
N ALA A 75 -2.27 0.07 0.08
CA ALA A 75 -2.62 0.10 1.50
C ALA A 75 -2.32 1.47 2.12
N GLY A 76 -2.94 1.73 3.28
CA GLY A 76 -2.76 2.96 4.06
C GLY A 76 -4.04 3.34 4.79
N ALA A 77 -3.91 4.14 5.85
CA ALA A 77 -5.04 4.80 6.49
C ALA A 77 -5.55 5.91 5.57
N ASP A 78 -6.87 6.00 5.41
CA ASP A 78 -7.53 7.02 4.60
C ASP A 78 -8.05 8.20 5.44
N GLU A 79 -8.43 9.29 4.78
CA GLU A 79 -8.85 10.55 5.43
C GLU A 79 -10.16 10.44 6.23
N ARG A 80 -10.94 9.37 6.05
CA ARG A 80 -12.16 9.08 6.84
C ARG A 80 -11.83 8.47 8.20
N ALA A 81 -10.59 8.07 8.44
CA ALA A 81 -10.13 7.70 9.77
C ALA A 81 -10.18 8.94 10.68
N LEU A 82 -10.79 8.80 11.86
CA LEU A 82 -10.91 9.89 12.84
C LEU A 82 -10.07 9.54 14.09
N PRO A 83 -8.73 9.59 14.01
CA PRO A 83 -7.88 9.29 15.16
C PRO A 83 -7.96 10.41 16.21
N ASP A 84 -7.69 10.07 17.47
CA ASP A 84 -7.49 11.04 18.53
C ASP A 84 -6.26 11.93 18.25
N ALA A 85 -6.25 13.12 18.83
CA ALA A 85 -5.10 14.01 18.73
C ALA A 85 -3.88 13.41 19.47
N PRO A 86 -2.66 13.47 18.90
CA PRO A 86 -2.32 14.10 17.62
C PRO A 86 -2.45 13.16 16.41
N ALA A 87 -3.34 13.51 15.47
CA ALA A 87 -3.60 12.73 14.25
C ALA A 87 -2.37 12.59 13.32
N LEU A 88 -1.42 13.53 13.36
CA LEU A 88 -0.19 13.46 12.54
C LEU A 88 0.63 12.20 12.87
N SER A 89 0.76 11.86 14.15
CA SER A 89 1.48 10.66 14.58
C SER A 89 0.82 9.40 14.02
N PHE A 90 -0.51 9.31 14.14
CA PHE A 90 -1.28 8.19 13.60
C PHE A 90 -1.02 7.99 12.11
N TYR A 91 -1.18 9.04 11.29
CA TYR A 91 -0.99 8.90 9.85
C TYR A 91 0.48 8.68 9.46
N TYR A 92 1.44 9.23 10.20
CA TYR A 92 2.86 8.97 9.96
C TYR A 92 3.21 7.50 10.16
N HIS A 93 2.74 6.90 11.26
CA HIS A 93 2.90 5.48 11.54
C HIS A 93 2.12 4.58 10.58
N ALA A 94 0.97 5.03 10.06
CA ALA A 94 0.15 4.24 9.14
C ALA A 94 0.58 4.32 7.67
N ASN A 95 1.05 5.48 7.21
CA ASN A 95 1.26 5.75 5.78
C ASN A 95 2.73 5.91 5.40
N VAL A 96 3.58 6.48 6.27
CA VAL A 96 4.97 6.80 5.93
C VAL A 96 5.90 5.63 6.26
N LEU A 97 5.97 5.25 7.53
CA LEU A 97 6.91 4.21 7.99
C LEU A 97 6.73 2.86 7.29
N PRO A 98 5.50 2.33 7.11
CA PRO A 98 5.31 1.06 6.43
C PRO A 98 5.75 1.09 4.97
N THR A 99 5.46 2.20 4.27
CA THR A 99 5.86 2.38 2.87
C THR A 99 7.38 2.39 2.72
N GLN A 100 8.09 3.17 3.56
CA GLN A 100 9.55 3.22 3.55
C GLN A 100 10.18 1.84 3.83
N ARG A 101 9.66 1.13 4.85
CA ARG A 101 10.11 -0.22 5.19
C ARG A 101 9.91 -1.16 4.01
N LEU A 102 8.71 -1.19 3.43
CA LEU A 102 8.34 -2.14 2.39
C LEU A 102 9.00 -1.83 1.04
N ALA A 103 9.24 -0.56 0.70
CA ALA A 103 10.01 -0.19 -0.49
C ALA A 103 11.46 -0.68 -0.41
N ARG A 104 12.11 -0.52 0.76
CA ARG A 104 13.46 -1.03 1.02
C ARG A 104 13.51 -2.56 0.92
N LEU A 105 12.56 -3.25 1.55
CA LEU A 105 12.51 -4.72 1.55
C LEU A 105 12.17 -5.30 0.19
N ALA A 106 11.27 -4.66 -0.57
CA ALA A 106 10.97 -5.04 -1.95
C ALA A 106 12.23 -4.95 -2.83
N ARG A 107 13.01 -3.88 -2.69
CA ARG A 107 14.31 -3.75 -3.37
C ARG A 107 15.27 -4.88 -2.98
N GLN A 108 15.36 -5.22 -1.69
CA GLN A 108 16.20 -6.32 -1.21
C GLN A 108 15.76 -7.69 -1.78
N ALA A 109 14.45 -7.90 -1.95
CA ALA A 109 13.89 -9.11 -2.56
C ALA A 109 14.07 -9.19 -4.08
N GLY A 110 14.60 -8.15 -4.73
CA GLY A 110 14.80 -8.11 -6.19
C GLY A 110 13.60 -7.61 -6.99
N VAL A 111 12.59 -7.02 -6.34
CA VAL A 111 11.45 -6.38 -7.01
C VAL A 111 11.95 -5.25 -7.91
N LYS A 112 11.55 -5.27 -9.18
CA LYS A 112 12.05 -4.35 -10.23
C LYS A 112 11.25 -3.05 -10.29
N LYS A 113 9.98 -3.08 -9.87
CA LYS A 113 9.06 -1.95 -9.89
C LYS A 113 8.24 -1.90 -8.61
N PHE A 114 8.29 -0.78 -7.90
CA PHE A 114 7.48 -0.50 -6.72
C PHE A 114 6.57 0.69 -7.05
N VAL A 115 5.26 0.49 -7.00
CA VAL A 115 4.26 1.50 -7.33
C VAL A 115 3.46 1.80 -6.08
N VAL A 116 3.53 3.05 -5.62
CA VAL A 116 2.73 3.54 -4.50
C VAL A 116 1.46 4.18 -5.03
N PHE A 117 0.31 3.80 -4.48
CA PHE A 117 -0.93 4.49 -4.76
C PHE A 117 -0.96 5.72 -3.88
N GLY A 118 -0.55 6.85 -4.45
CA GLY A 118 -0.52 8.17 -3.82
C GLY A 118 -1.91 8.74 -3.56
N SER A 119 -2.01 10.04 -3.32
CA SER A 119 -3.29 10.71 -3.12
C SER A 119 -3.29 12.05 -3.83
N TYR A 120 -4.43 12.44 -4.41
CA TYR A 120 -4.63 13.78 -4.97
C TYR A 120 -4.41 14.88 -3.91
N THR A 121 -4.53 14.54 -2.62
CA THR A 121 -4.22 15.46 -1.50
C THR A 121 -2.74 15.84 -1.44
N ALA A 122 -1.82 14.97 -1.88
CA ALA A 122 -0.39 15.29 -1.98
C ALA A 122 -0.11 16.27 -3.13
N GLU A 123 -0.78 16.07 -4.26
CA GLU A 123 -0.74 17.01 -5.39
C GLU A 123 -1.24 18.39 -4.97
N PHE A 124 -2.41 18.47 -4.32
CA PHE A 124 -2.96 19.74 -3.84
C PHE A 124 -2.10 20.40 -2.75
N ALA A 125 -1.48 19.61 -1.86
CA ALA A 125 -0.52 20.12 -0.89
C ALA A 125 0.70 20.77 -1.57
N SER A 126 1.12 20.25 -2.72
CA SER A 126 2.21 20.83 -3.51
C SER A 126 1.76 22.07 -4.30
N LEU A 127 0.64 21.98 -5.02
CA LEU A 127 0.11 23.06 -5.85
C LEU A 127 -0.28 24.31 -5.06
N TRP A 128 -0.83 24.13 -3.86
CA TRP A 128 -1.33 25.24 -3.05
C TRP A 128 -0.37 25.71 -1.97
N ARG A 129 0.90 25.29 -2.01
CA ARG A 129 1.89 25.66 -0.98
C ARG A 129 1.93 27.15 -0.66
N ASP A 130 1.83 28.01 -1.68
CA ASP A 130 1.92 29.47 -1.50
C ASP A 130 0.56 30.12 -1.18
N THR A 131 -0.55 29.48 -1.55
CA THR A 131 -1.91 30.03 -1.38
C THR A 131 -2.59 29.56 -0.09
N TYR A 132 -2.38 28.29 0.28
CA TYR A 132 -2.95 27.62 1.45
C TYR A 132 -1.86 26.79 2.17
N PRO A 133 -0.82 27.42 2.73
CA PRO A 133 0.31 26.73 3.35
C PRO A 133 -0.10 25.80 4.52
N GLU A 134 -1.22 26.10 5.19
CA GLU A 134 -1.79 25.29 6.26
C GLU A 134 -2.35 23.95 5.77
N TYR A 135 -2.70 23.82 4.49
CA TYR A 135 -3.22 22.56 3.93
C TYR A 135 -2.14 21.48 3.94
N GLN A 136 -0.90 21.82 3.58
CA GLN A 136 0.24 20.89 3.65
C GLN A 136 0.60 20.51 5.10
N GLN A 137 0.17 21.29 6.10
CA GLN A 137 0.39 21.01 7.52
C GLN A 137 -0.70 20.08 8.10
N GLN A 138 -1.81 19.88 7.39
CA GLN A 138 -2.86 18.96 7.84
C GLN A 138 -2.32 17.53 7.90
N PRO A 139 -2.63 16.75 8.96
CA PRO A 139 -2.07 15.42 9.22
C PRO A 139 -2.08 14.48 8.02
N TYR A 140 -3.22 14.39 7.31
CA TYR A 140 -3.37 13.48 6.19
C TYR A 140 -2.62 13.96 4.93
N PRO A 141 -2.88 15.15 4.35
CA PRO A 141 -2.11 15.66 3.21
C PRO A 141 -0.59 15.65 3.44
N ASN A 142 -0.15 16.03 4.65
CA ASN A 142 1.26 16.04 5.02
C ASN A 142 1.91 14.65 4.86
N THR A 143 1.29 13.63 5.45
CA THR A 143 1.85 12.28 5.47
C THR A 143 1.70 11.55 4.15
N ARG A 144 0.69 11.90 3.35
CA ARG A 144 0.58 11.43 1.95
C ARG A 144 1.70 12.00 1.09
N LEU A 145 2.06 13.28 1.26
CA LEU A 145 3.21 13.88 0.56
C LEU A 145 4.56 13.27 1.01
N LEU A 146 4.72 12.96 2.30
CA LEU A 146 5.92 12.29 2.82
C LEU A 146 6.06 10.82 2.41
N GLN A 147 4.97 10.20 1.96
CA GLN A 147 4.95 8.80 1.52
C GLN A 147 5.52 8.62 0.11
N GLU A 148 5.41 9.65 -0.74
CA GLU A 148 5.92 9.69 -2.11
C GLU A 148 7.45 9.85 -2.14
#